data_AF-A0A7S2HL75-F1
#
_entry.id   AF-A0A7S2HL75-F1
#
_cell.length_a   1.000
_cell.length_b   1.000
_cell.length_c   1.000
_cell.angle_alpha   90.00
_cell.angle_beta   90.00
_cell.angle_gamma   90.00
#
_symmetry.space_group_name_H-M   'P 1'
#
loop_
_entity.id
_entity.type
_entity.pdbx_description
1 polymer ?
#
loop_
_entity_poly.entity_id
_entity_poly.type
_entity_poly.pdbx_seq_one_letter_code
_entity_poly.pdbx_strand_id
1 'polypeptide(L)'
;GWLKWLAGGSQFGKRAMALTRPALAALAGAAGAGAGLAAARWAAPPRKMECQEADFSALRRLWSTIQERKAASDPKSSYTAKLLHRGTPKCAQKVGEEATEVVIEAVTGDKEGVTKESADLLFHLFVVWASVGVSPEDVMAELTKR
;
A
#
# COMPACT_ATOMS: atom_id res chain seq x y z
N GLY A 1 17.80 13.29 -4.05
CA GLY A 1 17.79 11.87 -4.43
C GLY A 1 16.84 11.12 -3.53
N TRP A 2 16.04 10.20 -4.07
CA TRP A 2 15.01 9.42 -3.35
C TRP A 2 15.50 8.82 -2.02
N LEU A 3 16.77 8.39 -1.94
CA LEU A 3 17.42 7.92 -0.71
C LEU A 3 17.59 8.99 0.39
N LYS A 4 17.88 10.25 0.02
CA LYS A 4 17.92 11.37 1.00
C LYS A 4 16.53 11.70 1.54
N TRP A 5 15.47 11.36 0.81
CA TRP A 5 14.08 11.59 1.22
C TRP A 5 13.59 10.51 2.19
N LEU A 6 13.98 9.24 2.00
CA LEU A 6 13.75 8.14 2.97
C LEU A 6 14.40 8.38 4.35
N ALA A 7 15.55 9.05 4.38
CA ALA A 7 16.27 9.38 5.62
C ALA A 7 15.71 10.62 6.36
N GLY A 8 14.76 11.36 5.77
CA GLY A 8 14.34 12.69 6.21
C GLY A 8 13.31 12.77 7.35
N GLY A 9 13.13 11.71 8.15
CA GLY A 9 12.21 11.71 9.30
C GLY A 9 10.78 11.23 9.00
N SER A 10 10.59 10.44 7.93
CA SER A 10 9.34 9.72 7.67
C SER A 10 9.03 8.70 8.77
N GLN A 11 7.76 8.32 8.94
CA GLN A 11 7.36 7.26 9.88
C GLN A 11 8.08 5.93 9.59
N PHE A 12 8.35 5.65 8.30
CA PHE A 12 9.24 4.59 7.84
C PHE A 12 10.59 4.58 8.58
N GLY A 13 11.32 5.71 8.62
CA GLY A 13 12.62 5.77 9.29
C GLY A 13 12.54 5.44 10.78
N LYS A 14 11.43 5.81 11.43
CA LYS A 14 11.20 5.53 12.85
C LYS A 14 10.86 4.04 13.09
N ARG A 15 10.05 3.42 12.24
CA ARG A 15 9.70 1.98 12.35
C ARG A 15 10.86 1.08 11.90
N ALA A 16 11.58 1.45 10.85
CA ALA A 16 12.77 0.72 10.40
C ALA A 16 13.90 0.71 11.45
N MET A 17 14.06 1.80 12.21
CA MET A 17 14.99 1.83 13.35
C MET A 17 14.55 0.97 14.54
N ALA A 18 13.27 0.61 14.62
CA ALA A 18 12.74 -0.32 15.62
C ALA A 18 12.86 -1.79 15.20
N LEU A 19 13.27 -2.07 13.96
CA LEU A 19 13.49 -3.43 13.47
C LEU A 19 14.82 -4.00 14.01
N THR A 20 14.80 -5.28 14.36
CA THR A 20 16.00 -6.00 14.79
C THR A 20 16.94 -6.24 13.60
N ARG A 21 18.25 -6.45 13.85
CA ARG A 21 19.26 -6.75 12.80
C ARG A 21 18.82 -7.87 11.82
N PRO A 22 18.16 -8.96 12.25
CA PRO A 22 17.63 -9.98 11.35
C PRO A 22 16.57 -9.45 10.37
N ALA A 23 15.66 -8.58 10.81
CA ALA A 23 14.61 -8.00 9.97
C ALA A 23 15.20 -7.02 8.93
N LEU A 24 16.19 -6.21 9.33
CA LEU A 24 16.96 -5.36 8.41
C LEU A 24 17.72 -6.18 7.35
N ALA A 25 18.30 -7.32 7.74
CA ALA A 25 18.98 -8.22 6.80
C ALA A 25 18.00 -8.89 5.82
N ALA A 26 16.79 -9.24 6.24
CA ALA A 26 15.73 -9.76 5.37
C ALA A 26 15.28 -8.71 4.33
N LEU A 27 15.10 -7.45 4.74
CA LEU A 27 14.82 -6.34 3.82
C LEU A 27 15.95 -6.12 2.79
N ALA A 28 17.22 -6.22 3.21
CA ALA A 28 18.35 -6.11 2.30
C ALA A 28 18.47 -7.32 1.35
N GLY A 29 18.10 -8.52 1.80
CA GLY A 29 18.10 -9.75 0.99
C GLY A 29 17.00 -9.80 -0.08
N ALA A 30 15.83 -9.21 0.19
CA ALA A 30 14.72 -9.12 -0.77
C ALA A 30 15.08 -8.29 -2.02
N ALA A 31 16.05 -7.38 -1.92
CA ALA A 31 16.57 -6.62 -3.06
C ALA A 31 17.62 -7.40 -3.89
N GLY A 32 18.04 -8.61 -3.46
CA GLY A 32 19.24 -9.25 -3.99
C GLY A 32 19.22 -10.77 -4.23
N ALA A 33 18.15 -11.51 -3.94
CA ALA A 33 18.19 -12.99 -4.07
C ALA A 33 17.04 -13.56 -4.90
N GLY A 34 17.38 -14.05 -6.09
CA GLY A 34 16.64 -15.16 -6.71
C GLY A 34 16.94 -16.47 -5.99
N ALA A 35 15.94 -17.36 -6.03
CA ALA A 35 15.97 -18.79 -5.68
C ALA A 35 15.99 -19.19 -4.18
N GLY A 36 14.93 -19.93 -3.81
CA GLY A 36 15.04 -21.08 -2.90
C GLY A 36 14.43 -20.91 -1.50
N LEU A 37 13.12 -21.12 -1.36
CA LEU A 37 12.52 -21.49 -0.07
C LEU A 37 11.80 -22.83 -0.21
N ALA A 38 12.24 -23.77 0.63
CA ALA A 38 11.81 -25.15 0.70
C ALA A 38 10.30 -25.28 0.99
N ALA A 39 9.69 -26.30 0.37
CA ALA A 39 8.30 -26.68 0.53
C ALA A 39 7.99 -27.04 2.00
N ALA A 40 7.36 -26.11 2.73
CA ALA A 40 6.69 -26.42 3.97
C ALA A 40 5.44 -27.28 3.65
N ARG A 41 5.47 -28.54 4.10
CA ARG A 41 4.32 -29.47 4.06
C ARG A 41 3.13 -28.83 4.78
N TRP A 42 2.16 -28.38 4.01
CA TRP A 42 0.85 -27.94 4.50
C TRP A 42 0.01 -29.16 4.87
N ALA A 43 -0.35 -29.30 6.15
CA ALA A 43 -1.44 -30.17 6.55
C ALA A 43 -2.27 -29.49 7.64
N ALA A 44 -3.37 -28.87 7.24
CA ALA A 44 -4.49 -28.55 8.12
C ALA A 44 -5.80 -29.03 7.46
N PRO A 45 -6.65 -29.80 8.17
CA PRO A 45 -7.99 -30.14 7.67
C PRO A 45 -8.87 -28.88 7.56
N PRO A 46 -9.87 -28.90 6.68
CA PRO A 46 -10.59 -27.69 6.30
C PRO A 46 -11.42 -27.20 7.49
N ARG A 47 -11.16 -25.97 7.96
CA ARG A 47 -12.27 -25.17 8.47
C ARG A 47 -13.30 -25.13 7.36
N LYS A 48 -14.60 -25.13 7.69
CA LYS A 48 -15.62 -24.62 6.76
C LYS A 48 -15.28 -23.14 6.51
N MET A 49 -14.29 -22.93 5.66
CA MET A 49 -13.96 -21.67 5.07
C MET A 49 -14.94 -21.62 3.93
N GLU A 50 -16.16 -21.17 4.22
CA GLU A 50 -16.90 -20.46 3.20
C GLU A 50 -15.90 -19.40 2.71
N CYS A 51 -15.31 -19.64 1.54
CA CYS A 51 -14.55 -18.62 0.83
C CYS A 51 -15.56 -17.51 0.59
N GLN A 52 -15.66 -16.58 1.53
CA GLN A 52 -16.34 -15.33 1.34
C GLN A 52 -15.70 -14.75 0.08
N GLU A 53 -16.45 -14.70 -1.01
CA GLU A 53 -15.95 -14.05 -2.20
C GLU A 53 -15.56 -12.63 -1.81
N ALA A 54 -14.34 -12.23 -2.18
CA ALA A 54 -13.87 -10.90 -1.87
C ALA A 54 -14.75 -9.89 -2.61
N ASP A 55 -15.65 -9.22 -1.87
CA ASP A 55 -16.47 -8.16 -2.43
C ASP A 55 -15.64 -6.87 -2.58
N PHE A 56 -15.24 -6.58 -3.82
CA PHE A 56 -14.52 -5.36 -4.16
C PHE A 56 -15.41 -4.10 -4.23
N SER A 57 -16.69 -4.17 -3.82
CA SER A 57 -17.56 -2.99 -3.69
C SER A 57 -16.97 -1.91 -2.78
N ALA A 58 -16.13 -2.29 -1.82
CA ALA A 58 -15.37 -1.37 -0.97
C ALA A 58 -14.48 -0.43 -1.79
N LEU A 59 -13.81 -0.93 -2.84
CA LEU A 59 -12.96 -0.11 -3.70
C LEU A 59 -13.79 0.88 -4.53
N ARG A 60 -14.95 0.47 -5.02
CA ARG A 60 -15.87 1.36 -5.75
C ARG A 60 -16.35 2.51 -4.86
N ARG A 61 -16.78 2.20 -3.63
CA ARG A 61 -17.19 3.22 -2.65
C ARG A 61 -16.04 4.16 -2.32
N LEU A 62 -14.85 3.60 -2.09
CA LEU A 62 -13.64 4.38 -1.84
C LEU A 62 -13.36 5.37 -2.96
N TRP A 63 -13.41 4.93 -4.22
CA TRP A 63 -13.22 5.81 -5.37
C TRP A 63 -14.24 6.95 -5.43
N SER A 64 -15.53 6.65 -5.24
CA SER A 64 -16.59 7.68 -5.18
C SER A 64 -16.29 8.74 -4.12
N THR A 65 -15.98 8.30 -2.89
CA THR A 65 -15.65 9.22 -1.80
C THR A 65 -14.41 10.07 -2.09
N ILE A 66 -13.38 9.52 -2.76
CA ILE A 66 -12.20 10.29 -3.16
C ILE A 66 -12.60 11.38 -4.18
N GLN A 67 -13.43 11.05 -5.16
CA GLN A 67 -13.89 11.98 -6.19
C GLN A 67 -14.79 13.08 -5.61
N GLU A 68 -15.69 12.75 -4.69
CA GLU A 68 -16.51 13.71 -3.94
C GLU A 68 -15.62 14.71 -3.18
N ARG A 69 -14.61 14.21 -2.46
CA ARG A 69 -13.67 15.06 -1.70
C ARG A 69 -12.77 15.90 -2.60
N LYS A 70 -12.43 15.39 -3.79
CA LYS A 70 -11.72 16.16 -4.83
C LYS A 70 -12.59 17.32 -5.32
N ALA A 71 -13.87 17.07 -5.61
CA ALA A 71 -14.80 18.07 -6.11
C ALA A 71 -15.08 19.19 -5.09
N ALA A 72 -15.18 18.84 -3.79
CA ALA A 72 -15.42 19.81 -2.72
C ALA A 72 -14.39 20.94 -2.65
N SER A 73 -13.17 20.75 -3.19
CA SER A 73 -12.11 21.76 -3.37
C SER A 73 -11.62 22.49 -2.12
N ASP A 74 -12.20 22.26 -0.93
CA ASP A 74 -11.72 22.77 0.35
C ASP A 74 -10.70 21.81 0.99
N PRO A 75 -9.41 22.18 1.10
CA PRO A 75 -8.39 21.33 1.71
C PRO A 75 -8.57 21.10 3.22
N LYS A 76 -9.44 21.85 3.91
CA LYS A 76 -9.73 21.65 5.34
C LYS A 76 -10.86 20.66 5.59
N SER A 77 -11.65 20.35 4.56
CA SER A 77 -12.83 19.48 4.67
C SER A 77 -12.49 18.02 5.00
N SER A 78 -11.34 17.52 4.55
CA SER A 78 -10.95 16.12 4.75
C SER A 78 -9.45 15.89 4.54
N TYR A 79 -8.94 14.78 5.07
CA TYR A 79 -7.57 14.33 4.82
C TYR A 79 -7.28 14.14 3.32
N THR A 80 -8.21 13.55 2.57
CA THR A 80 -8.06 13.36 1.12
C THR A 80 -7.98 14.69 0.37
N ALA A 81 -8.85 15.65 0.69
CA ALA A 81 -8.80 16.98 0.09
C ALA A 81 -7.47 17.70 0.38
N LYS A 82 -6.97 17.58 1.62
CA LYS A 82 -5.66 18.10 2.00
C LYS A 82 -4.52 17.46 1.20
N LEU A 83 -4.53 16.16 0.98
CA LEU A 83 -3.51 15.48 0.17
C LEU A 83 -3.55 15.96 -1.28
N LEU A 84 -4.73 15.97 -1.90
CA LEU A 84 -4.92 16.41 -3.28
C LEU A 84 -4.50 17.86 -3.48
N HIS A 85 -4.81 18.74 -2.52
CA HIS A 85 -4.37 20.14 -2.54
C HIS A 85 -2.85 20.29 -2.42
N ARG A 86 -2.17 19.37 -1.72
CA ARG A 86 -0.69 19.33 -1.67
C ARG A 86 -0.05 18.80 -2.96
N GLY A 87 -0.86 18.35 -3.92
CA GLY A 87 -0.44 17.94 -5.25
C GLY A 87 0.15 16.53 -5.33
N THR A 88 0.33 16.08 -6.58
CA THR A 88 0.82 14.75 -6.94
C THR A 88 2.11 14.33 -6.21
N PRO A 89 3.14 15.19 -6.02
CA PRO A 89 4.34 14.77 -5.30
C PRO A 89 4.07 14.26 -3.89
N LYS A 90 3.13 14.89 -3.15
CA LYS A 90 2.77 14.42 -1.81
C LYS A 90 1.97 13.13 -1.84
N CYS A 91 1.05 12.99 -2.80
CA CYS A 91 0.27 11.77 -2.98
C CYS A 91 1.20 10.58 -3.32
N ALA A 92 2.12 10.75 -4.26
CA ALA A 92 3.10 9.73 -4.65
C ALA A 92 4.05 9.37 -3.51
N GLN A 93 4.47 10.35 -2.71
CA GLN A 93 5.24 10.09 -1.48
C GLN A 93 4.49 9.10 -0.57
N LYS A 94 3.19 9.29 -0.35
CA LYS A 94 2.41 8.42 0.53
C LYS A 94 2.30 7.00 0.00
N VAL A 95 2.14 6.83 -1.32
CA VAL A 95 2.19 5.50 -1.96
C VAL A 95 3.52 4.80 -1.67
N GLY A 96 4.64 5.52 -1.77
CA GLY A 96 5.96 4.97 -1.46
C GLY A 96 6.12 4.58 0.02
N GLU A 97 5.59 5.39 0.94
CA GLU A 97 5.57 5.07 2.37
C GLU A 97 4.81 3.75 2.61
N GLU A 98 3.55 3.64 2.19
CA GLU A 98 2.74 2.45 2.49
C GLU A 98 3.23 1.19 1.78
N ALA A 99 3.71 1.31 0.53
CA ALA A 99 4.30 0.18 -0.17
C ALA A 99 5.51 -0.39 0.58
N THR A 100 6.30 0.48 1.20
CA THR A 100 7.45 0.06 2.00
C THR A 100 7.01 -0.56 3.32
N GLU A 101 5.96 -0.04 3.95
CA GLU A 101 5.40 -0.63 5.17
C GLU A 101 4.81 -2.02 4.92
N VAL A 102 4.09 -2.23 3.80
CA VAL A 102 3.65 -3.57 3.36
C VAL A 102 4.83 -4.54 3.24
N VAL A 103 5.93 -4.11 2.61
CA VAL A 103 7.13 -4.95 2.47
C VAL A 103 7.72 -5.29 3.84
N ILE A 104 7.83 -4.32 4.75
CA ILE A 104 8.32 -4.55 6.11
C ILE A 104 7.46 -5.60 6.83
N GLU A 105 6.15 -5.41 6.85
CA GLU A 105 5.27 -6.32 7.58
C GLU A 105 5.24 -7.72 6.95
N ALA A 106 5.42 -7.82 5.63
CA ALA A 106 5.54 -9.10 4.95
C ALA A 106 6.82 -9.85 5.35
N VAL A 107 7.98 -9.17 5.42
CA VAL A 107 9.25 -9.82 5.79
C VAL A 107 9.33 -10.15 7.28
N THR A 108 8.61 -9.43 8.14
CA THR A 108 8.50 -9.75 9.58
C THR A 108 7.48 -10.85 9.86
N GLY A 109 6.65 -11.22 8.88
CA GLY A 109 5.62 -12.25 9.01
C GLY A 109 4.35 -11.77 9.72
N ASP A 110 4.15 -10.45 9.84
CA ASP A 110 2.95 -9.87 10.44
C ASP A 110 1.81 -9.78 9.41
N LYS A 111 0.89 -10.74 9.47
CA LYS A 111 -0.28 -10.79 8.56
C LYS A 111 -1.26 -9.65 8.80
N GLU A 112 -1.42 -9.21 10.04
CA GLU A 112 -2.33 -8.11 10.38
C GLU A 112 -1.75 -6.79 9.88
N GLY A 113 -0.45 -6.59 10.10
CA GLY A 113 0.34 -5.51 9.51
C GLY A 113 0.21 -5.47 7.99
N VAL A 114 0.49 -6.56 7.29
CA VAL A 114 0.33 -6.64 5.82
C VAL A 114 -1.08 -6.25 5.38
N THR A 115 -2.10 -6.74 6.07
CA THR A 115 -3.51 -6.44 5.72
C THR A 115 -3.81 -4.95 5.85
N LYS A 116 -3.38 -4.34 6.97
CA LYS A 116 -3.60 -2.93 7.26
C LYS A 116 -2.83 -2.02 6.28
N GLU A 117 -1.54 -2.25 6.11
CA GLU A 117 -0.71 -1.42 5.23
C GLU A 117 -1.10 -1.60 3.75
N SER A 118 -1.63 -2.78 3.37
CA SER A 118 -2.19 -2.99 2.02
C SER A 118 -3.45 -2.17 1.79
N ALA A 119 -4.31 -2.03 2.80
CA ALA A 119 -5.49 -1.17 2.72
C ALA A 119 -5.09 0.30 2.58
N ASP A 120 -4.09 0.76 3.34
CA ASP A 120 -3.56 2.12 3.25
C ASP A 120 -2.86 2.37 1.90
N LEU A 121 -2.15 1.38 1.37
CA LEU A 121 -1.56 1.42 0.04
C LEU A 121 -2.64 1.57 -1.05
N LEU A 122 -3.70 0.77 -1.01
CA LEU A 122 -4.81 0.87 -1.97
C LEU A 122 -5.49 2.25 -1.89
N PHE A 123 -5.73 2.75 -0.67
CA PHE A 123 -6.24 4.12 -0.48
C PHE A 123 -5.35 5.16 -1.14
N HIS A 124 -4.05 5.13 -0.85
CA HIS A 124 -3.11 6.12 -1.37
C HIS A 124 -2.87 5.98 -2.88
N LEU A 125 -2.97 4.76 -3.42
CA LEU A 125 -2.92 4.50 -4.85
C LEU A 125 -4.11 5.16 -5.58
N PHE A 126 -5.31 5.04 -5.04
CA PHE A 126 -6.50 5.69 -5.61
C PHE A 126 -6.39 7.22 -5.51
N VAL A 127 -5.87 7.75 -4.40
CA VAL A 127 -5.64 9.20 -4.26
C VAL A 127 -4.63 9.71 -5.29
N VAL A 128 -3.55 8.97 -5.58
CA VAL A 128 -2.59 9.43 -6.60
C VAL A 128 -3.19 9.35 -8.00
N TRP A 129 -3.99 8.31 -8.32
CA TRP A 129 -4.73 8.23 -9.59
C TRP A 129 -5.64 9.44 -9.79
N ALA A 130 -6.43 9.78 -8.77
CA ALA A 130 -7.28 10.96 -8.79
C ALA A 130 -6.47 12.26 -8.99
N SER A 131 -5.24 12.35 -8.42
CA SER A 131 -4.38 13.52 -8.57
C SER A 131 -3.83 13.72 -9.99
N VAL A 132 -3.65 12.63 -10.76
CA VAL A 132 -3.08 12.66 -12.12
C VAL A 132 -4.12 12.44 -13.22
N GLY A 133 -5.39 12.21 -12.85
CA GLY A 133 -6.48 11.99 -13.81
C GLY A 133 -6.55 10.58 -14.37
N VAL A 134 -5.98 9.59 -13.69
CA VAL A 134 -6.15 8.16 -14.03
C VAL A 134 -7.40 7.63 -13.31
N SER A 135 -8.22 6.87 -14.02
CA SER A 135 -9.40 6.21 -13.45
C SER A 135 -9.11 4.74 -13.11
N PRO A 136 -9.83 4.14 -12.14
CA PRO A 136 -9.78 2.69 -11.92
C PRO A 136 -10.09 1.90 -13.19
N GLU A 137 -10.98 2.39 -14.05
CA GLU A 137 -11.32 1.79 -15.33
C GLU A 137 -10.12 1.68 -16.27
N ASP A 138 -9.28 2.72 -16.33
CA ASP A 138 -8.03 2.70 -17.13
C ASP A 138 -7.09 1.58 -16.65
N VAL A 139 -6.97 1.42 -15.32
CA VAL A 139 -6.11 0.41 -14.70
C VAL A 139 -6.68 -1.00 -14.90
N MET A 140 -8.00 -1.17 -14.79
CA MET A 140 -8.65 -2.46 -15.05
C MET A 140 -8.54 -2.86 -16.54
N ALA A 141 -8.63 -1.89 -17.46
CA ALA A 141 -8.42 -2.14 -18.87
C ALA A 141 -6.98 -2.60 -19.17
N GLU A 142 -6.00 -2.04 -18.47
CA GLU A 142 -4.60 -2.50 -18.54
C GLU A 142 -4.41 -3.89 -17.93
N LEU A 143 -5.03 -4.18 -16.79
CA LEU A 143 -4.97 -5.52 -16.17
C LEU A 143 -5.59 -6.59 -17.06
N THR A 144 -6.66 -6.27 -17.80
CA THR A 144 -7.32 -7.20 -18.74
C THR A 144 -6.40 -7.63 -19.89
N LYS A 145 -5.35 -6.86 -20.19
CA LYS A 145 -4.39 -7.16 -21.26
C LYS A 145 -3.23 -8.05 -20.84
N ARG A 146 -3.08 -8.32 -19.53
CA ARG A 146 -1.94 -9.05 -18.95
C ARG A 146 -2.26 -10.53 -18.78
#